data_AF-A8ZU27-F1
#
_entry.id   AF-A8ZU27-F1
#
_cell.length_a   1.000
_cell.length_b   1.000
_cell.length_c   1.000
_cell.angle_alpha   90.00
_cell.angle_beta   90.00
_cell.angle_gamma   90.00
#
_symmetry.space_group_name_H-M   'P 1'
#
loop_
_entity.id
_entity.type
_entity.pdbx_description
1 polymer ?
#
loop_
_entity_poly.entity_id
_entity_poly.type
_entity_poly.pdbx_seq_one_letter_code
_entity_poly.pdbx_strand_id
1 'polypeptide(L)'
;MSNPAVITLAELQGGLAGLDRLQIEDNIGEAIHLHIGPVRLDFTITDFLDLAEGMKKALDATGRFSPYTAEQFDPMFLLTCGSLLAHLEGIDIEERYIDDLRCIVYRSRRLGIYTVKPVKQTPAYRFLATGDEKFLCYEQKSYLGMNNKERLVQVVANIENFGYPREGRHIILFKGQSIVRDGQHRLAALRHRYGNMKIPVMVFRFSPKATTHLKPWQPYIGIVFRLGRICGSRMNNRLKKINKFFKSPP
;
A
#
# COMPACT_ATOMS: atom_id res chain seq x y z
N MET A 1 9.21 6.14 31.46
CA MET A 1 7.82 6.58 31.68
C MET A 1 7.32 7.16 30.37
N SER A 2 6.25 6.60 29.79
CA SER A 2 5.64 7.15 28.57
C SER A 2 4.84 8.39 28.93
N ASN A 3 5.21 9.54 28.36
CA ASN A 3 4.38 10.73 28.44
C ASN A 3 3.04 10.39 27.75
N PRO A 4 1.88 10.47 28.45
CA PRO A 4 0.58 10.10 27.89
C PRO A 4 0.13 10.98 26.71
N ALA A 5 0.87 12.06 26.45
CA ALA A 5 0.61 13.09 25.45
C ALA A 5 1.31 12.87 24.09
N VAL A 6 1.94 11.72 23.85
CA VAL A 6 2.72 11.51 22.61
C VAL A 6 1.87 10.88 21.50
N ILE A 7 1.85 11.51 20.32
CA ILE A 7 1.13 11.06 19.13
C ILE A 7 2.13 10.45 18.14
N THR A 8 2.00 9.16 17.83
CA THR A 8 2.81 8.55 16.76
C THR A 8 2.38 9.08 15.39
N LEU A 9 3.29 9.77 14.70
CA LEU A 9 3.07 10.31 13.36
C LEU A 9 3.36 9.26 12.27
N ALA A 10 4.45 8.52 12.43
CA ALA A 10 4.85 7.47 11.50
C ALA A 10 5.65 6.38 12.20
N GLU A 11 5.49 5.15 11.74
CA GLU A 11 6.20 4.01 12.31
C GLU A 11 6.52 2.97 11.23
N LEU A 12 7.74 2.46 11.30
CA LEU A 12 8.22 1.29 10.59
C LEU A 12 8.92 0.39 11.61
N GLN A 13 8.25 -0.67 12.03
CA GLN A 13 8.83 -1.70 12.89
C GLN A 13 9.28 -2.89 12.05
N GLY A 14 10.59 -3.14 12.01
CA GLY A 14 11.19 -4.41 11.61
C GLY A 14 11.81 -5.14 12.80
N GLY A 15 11.92 -6.47 12.69
CA GLY A 15 12.77 -7.28 13.58
C GLY A 15 12.24 -7.56 14.98
N LEU A 16 13.01 -8.35 15.74
CA LEU A 16 12.80 -8.62 17.17
C LEU A 16 13.40 -7.48 17.99
N ALA A 17 12.70 -7.05 19.05
CA ALA A 17 13.18 -6.11 20.07
C ALA A 17 13.50 -4.66 19.64
N GLY A 18 12.96 -4.18 18.51
CA GLY A 18 12.97 -2.75 18.17
C GLY A 18 14.30 -2.20 17.64
N LEU A 19 15.26 -3.06 17.29
CA LEU A 19 16.54 -2.65 16.69
C LEU A 19 16.37 -2.06 15.27
N ASP A 20 15.40 -2.56 14.50
CA ASP A 20 15.04 -2.02 13.18
C ASP A 20 13.79 -1.13 13.27
N ARG A 21 13.65 -0.35 14.34
CA ARG A 21 12.55 0.60 14.53
C ARG A 21 12.92 1.95 13.94
N LEU A 22 12.06 2.47 13.07
CA LEU A 22 12.00 3.89 12.75
C LEU A 22 10.63 4.40 13.23
N GLN A 23 10.60 5.32 14.18
CA GLN A 23 9.34 5.90 14.66
C GLN A 23 9.47 7.40 14.83
N ILE A 24 8.47 8.13 14.36
CA ILE A 24 8.33 9.58 14.51
C ILE A 24 7.13 9.82 15.40
N GLU A 25 7.35 10.59 16.45
CA GLU A 25 6.37 10.93 17.47
C GLU A 25 6.29 12.45 17.64
N ASP A 26 5.10 12.97 17.86
CA ASP A 26 4.84 14.37 18.21
C ASP A 26 4.45 14.46 19.69
N ASN A 27 5.15 15.29 20.44
CA ASN A 27 4.83 15.62 21.83
C ASN A 27 3.96 16.89 21.90
N ILE A 28 2.73 16.82 21.36
CA ILE A 28 1.73 17.92 21.35
C ILE A 28 2.34 19.26 20.89
N GLY A 29 3.12 19.24 19.81
CA GLY A 29 3.72 20.43 19.22
C GLY A 29 4.90 21.01 20.00
N GLU A 30 5.33 20.41 21.10
CA GLU A 30 6.51 20.85 21.85
C GLU A 30 7.80 20.34 21.21
N ALA A 31 7.81 19.08 20.77
CA ALA A 31 8.97 18.43 20.17
C ALA A 31 8.56 17.27 19.25
N ILE A 32 9.41 16.97 18.27
CA ILE A 32 9.33 15.75 17.46
C ILE A 32 10.41 14.78 17.93
N HIS A 33 10.01 13.58 18.35
CA HIS A 33 10.96 12.52 18.68
C HIS A 33 11.14 11.59 17.47
N LEU A 34 12.38 11.46 17.01
CA LEU A 34 12.78 10.48 16.00
C LEU A 34 13.52 9.32 16.69
N HIS A 35 12.91 8.15 16.64
CA HIS A 35 13.51 6.91 17.12
C HIS A 35 14.13 6.14 15.96
N ILE A 36 15.42 5.81 16.07
CA ILE A 36 16.18 4.96 15.14
C ILE A 36 16.82 3.85 15.95
N GLY A 37 16.23 2.66 15.91
CA GLY A 37 16.59 1.54 16.78
C GLY A 37 16.50 1.96 18.25
N PRO A 38 17.60 1.85 19.03
CA PRO A 38 17.63 2.28 20.43
C PRO A 38 17.87 3.78 20.63
N VAL A 39 18.18 4.52 19.56
CA VAL A 39 18.53 5.95 19.65
C VAL A 39 17.26 6.79 19.52
N ARG A 40 17.08 7.75 20.42
CA ARG A 40 16.06 8.82 20.31
C ARG A 40 16.75 10.15 20.10
N LEU A 41 16.32 10.87 19.07
CA LEU A 41 16.71 12.23 18.79
C LEU A 41 15.48 13.13 18.98
N ASP A 42 15.65 14.20 19.75
CA ASP A 42 14.59 15.17 20.03
C ASP A 42 14.84 16.42 19.19
N PHE A 43 13.83 16.84 18.42
CA PHE A 43 13.89 17.99 17.53
C PHE A 43 12.81 19.01 17.90
N THR A 44 13.07 20.30 17.67
CA THR A 44 11.95 21.23 17.50
C THR A 44 11.22 20.91 16.19
N ILE A 45 9.99 21.42 16.03
CA ILE A 45 9.26 21.24 14.77
C ILE A 45 10.08 21.77 13.58
N THR A 46 10.70 22.95 13.72
CA THR A 46 11.52 23.55 12.66
C THR A 46 12.71 22.69 12.30
N ASP A 47 13.48 22.21 13.30
CA ASP A 47 14.66 21.38 13.04
C ASP A 47 14.29 20.07 12.34
N PHE A 48 13.15 19.48 12.71
CA PHE A 48 12.66 18.27 12.08
C PHE A 48 12.25 18.51 10.61
N LEU A 49 11.58 19.62 10.33
CA LEU A 49 11.20 19.99 8.97
C LEU A 49 12.43 20.28 8.09
N ASP A 50 13.44 20.96 8.63
CA ASP A 50 14.71 21.20 7.94
C ASP A 50 15.46 19.90 7.66
N LEU A 51 15.48 18.97 8.63
CA LEU A 51 16.02 17.62 8.43
C LEU A 51 15.27 16.87 7.33
N ALA A 52 13.93 16.89 7.32
CA ALA A 52 13.12 16.21 6.32
C ALA A 52 13.38 16.76 4.91
N GLU A 53 13.49 18.08 4.78
CA GLU A 53 13.82 18.73 3.51
C GLU A 53 15.27 18.41 3.07
N GLY A 54 16.22 18.36 4.01
CA GLY A 54 17.59 17.91 3.74
C GLY A 54 17.65 16.47 3.23
N MET A 55 16.89 15.55 3.84
CA MET A 55 16.81 14.14 3.41
C MET A 55 16.25 14.00 1.99
N LYS A 56 15.25 14.80 1.66
CA LYS A 56 14.63 14.83 0.34
C LYS A 56 15.58 15.38 -0.73
N LYS A 57 16.30 16.46 -0.43
CA LYS A 57 17.38 16.97 -1.30
C LYS A 57 18.49 15.93 -1.50
N ALA A 58 18.89 15.23 -0.44
CA ALA A 58 19.87 14.16 -0.52
C ALA A 58 19.37 13.00 -1.41
N LEU A 59 18.07 12.67 -1.32
CA LEU A 59 17.45 11.66 -2.16
C LEU A 59 17.45 12.07 -3.64
N ASP A 60 17.10 13.31 -3.96
CA ASP A 60 17.16 13.84 -5.32
C ASP A 60 18.59 13.92 -5.87
N ALA A 61 19.55 14.29 -5.02
CA ALA A 61 20.97 14.35 -5.38
C ALA A 61 21.55 12.98 -5.77
N THR A 62 20.90 11.86 -5.42
CA THR A 62 21.30 10.54 -5.93
C THR A 62 21.12 10.39 -7.44
N GLY A 63 20.32 11.27 -8.08
CA GLY A 63 20.01 11.22 -9.51
C GLY A 63 19.12 10.03 -9.92
N ARG A 64 18.71 9.17 -8.98
CA ARG A 64 17.96 7.94 -9.28
C ARG A 64 16.57 8.17 -9.84
N PHE A 65 15.97 9.30 -9.52
CA PHE A 65 14.66 9.69 -10.05
C PHE A 65 14.73 10.48 -11.35
N SER A 66 15.93 10.87 -11.81
CA SER A 66 16.09 11.72 -12.99
C SER A 66 15.30 11.19 -14.20
N PRO A 67 14.53 12.05 -14.91
CA PRO A 67 14.47 13.51 -14.79
C PRO A 67 13.50 14.06 -13.73
N TYR A 68 12.92 13.20 -12.88
CA TYR A 68 11.94 13.55 -11.86
C TYR A 68 12.58 13.88 -10.50
N THR A 69 11.81 14.53 -9.63
CA THR A 69 12.15 14.77 -8.21
C THR A 69 11.25 13.97 -7.28
N ALA A 70 11.73 13.71 -6.07
CA ALA A 70 11.02 12.96 -5.03
C ALA A 70 9.62 13.53 -4.72
N GLU A 71 9.44 14.85 -4.87
CA GLU A 71 8.17 15.56 -4.63
C GLU A 71 7.03 15.13 -5.54
N GLN A 72 7.37 14.64 -6.74
CA GLN A 72 6.38 14.26 -7.74
C GLN A 72 5.70 12.93 -7.41
N PHE A 73 6.22 12.21 -6.41
CA PHE A 73 5.73 10.91 -5.98
C PHE A 73 4.95 11.02 -4.67
N ASP A 74 3.93 10.17 -4.52
CA ASP A 74 3.21 10.05 -3.25
C ASP A 74 4.19 9.53 -2.17
N PRO A 75 4.33 10.21 -1.01
CA PRO A 75 5.25 9.78 0.05
C PRO A 75 4.96 8.37 0.57
N MET A 76 3.68 7.94 0.59
CA MET A 76 3.31 6.59 0.99
C MET A 76 3.72 5.55 -0.05
N PHE A 77 3.76 5.92 -1.34
CA PHE A 77 4.33 5.08 -2.38
C PHE A 77 5.83 4.91 -2.18
N LEU A 78 6.57 6.02 -2.01
CA LEU A 78 8.02 5.99 -1.77
C LEU A 78 8.38 5.17 -0.53
N LEU A 79 7.63 5.34 0.57
CA LEU A 79 7.78 4.51 1.77
C LEU A 79 7.57 3.02 1.48
N THR A 80 6.59 2.68 0.63
CA THR A 80 6.28 1.27 0.30
C THR A 80 7.32 0.63 -0.60
N CYS A 81 8.00 1.40 -1.46
CA CYS A 81 9.05 0.90 -2.35
C CYS A 81 10.47 1.24 -1.86
N GLY A 82 10.63 1.82 -0.66
CA GLY A 82 11.89 2.36 -0.16
C GLY A 82 13.07 1.40 -0.23
N SER A 83 12.88 0.14 0.19
CA SER A 83 13.92 -0.89 0.12
C SER A 83 14.35 -1.26 -1.31
N LEU A 84 13.50 -0.98 -2.31
CA LEU A 84 13.79 -1.23 -3.72
C LEU A 84 14.49 -0.04 -4.39
N LEU A 85 14.37 1.18 -3.84
CA LEU A 85 14.92 2.39 -4.45
C LEU A 85 16.45 2.34 -4.61
N ALA A 86 17.15 1.58 -3.75
CA ALA A 86 18.58 1.32 -3.89
C ALA A 86 18.95 0.63 -5.21
N HIS A 87 17.99 -0.05 -5.82
CA HIS A 87 18.14 -0.83 -7.04
C HIS A 87 17.37 -0.23 -8.23
N LEU A 88 16.86 1.00 -8.12
CA LEU A 88 16.19 1.68 -9.22
C LEU A 88 17.22 2.02 -10.31
N GLU A 89 17.00 1.48 -11.51
CA GLU A 89 17.86 1.69 -12.69
C GLU A 89 17.31 2.76 -13.63
N GLY A 90 15.99 3.01 -13.60
CA GLY A 90 15.38 4.02 -14.43
C GLY A 90 13.86 4.09 -14.29
N ILE A 91 13.31 5.16 -14.85
CA ILE A 91 11.88 5.45 -14.89
C ILE A 91 11.52 5.78 -16.34
N ASP A 92 10.60 5.01 -16.90
CA ASP A 92 10.12 5.20 -18.27
C ASP A 92 8.63 5.58 -18.27
N ILE A 93 8.18 6.28 -19.31
CA ILE A 93 6.74 6.44 -19.59
C ILE A 93 6.35 5.44 -20.69
N GLU A 94 5.31 4.66 -20.42
CA GLU A 94 4.74 3.70 -21.38
C GLU A 94 3.24 3.95 -21.56
N GLU A 95 2.74 3.74 -22.77
CA GLU A 95 1.30 3.76 -23.04
C GLU A 95 0.67 2.38 -22.77
N ARG A 96 -0.36 2.32 -21.93
CA ARG A 96 -1.06 1.07 -21.57
C ARG A 96 -2.57 1.25 -21.64
N TYR A 97 -3.29 0.23 -22.10
CA TYR A 97 -4.75 0.21 -21.96
C TYR A 97 -5.14 0.04 -20.49
N ILE A 98 -6.14 0.81 -20.06
CA ILE A 98 -6.65 0.75 -18.70
C ILE A 98 -7.09 -0.68 -18.32
N ASP A 99 -7.77 -1.40 -19.22
CA ASP A 99 -8.27 -2.75 -18.93
C ASP A 99 -7.16 -3.83 -18.88
N ASP A 100 -5.94 -3.52 -19.35
CA ASP A 100 -4.77 -4.40 -19.21
C ASP A 100 -4.14 -4.33 -17.81
N LEU A 101 -4.41 -3.24 -17.09
CA LEU A 101 -3.88 -3.02 -15.75
C LEU A 101 -4.67 -3.78 -14.69
N ARG A 102 -4.00 -4.04 -13.57
CA ARG A 102 -4.52 -4.78 -12.42
C ARG A 102 -4.23 -4.02 -11.15
N CYS A 103 -5.14 -4.09 -10.19
CA CYS A 103 -5.03 -3.42 -8.90
C CYS A 103 -4.94 -4.43 -7.76
N ILE A 104 -4.21 -4.06 -6.71
CA ILE A 104 -4.18 -4.80 -5.45
C ILE A 104 -5.43 -4.44 -4.65
N VAL A 105 -6.26 -5.43 -4.36
CA VAL A 105 -7.44 -5.31 -3.50
C VAL A 105 -7.23 -6.14 -2.24
N TYR A 106 -7.08 -5.48 -1.10
CA TYR A 106 -6.92 -6.11 0.19
C TYR A 106 -8.24 -6.73 0.67
N ARG A 107 -8.17 -7.94 1.23
CA ARG A 107 -9.24 -8.53 2.02
C ARG A 107 -9.06 -8.23 3.51
N SER A 108 -7.80 -8.15 3.93
CA SER A 108 -7.38 -7.67 5.24
C SER A 108 -6.04 -7.01 5.08
N ARG A 109 -5.95 -5.70 5.33
CA ARG A 109 -4.69 -4.97 5.21
C ARG A 109 -3.76 -5.32 6.37
N ARG A 110 -4.31 -5.41 7.58
CA ARG A 110 -3.59 -5.84 8.79
C ARG A 110 -2.86 -7.19 8.62
N LEU A 111 -3.50 -8.16 7.97
CA LEU A 111 -2.90 -9.48 7.71
C LEU A 111 -2.11 -9.54 6.39
N GLY A 112 -2.04 -8.43 5.64
CA GLY A 112 -1.40 -8.39 4.32
C GLY A 112 -2.07 -9.29 3.27
N ILE A 113 -3.34 -9.66 3.47
CA ILE A 113 -4.07 -10.56 2.57
C ILE A 113 -4.71 -9.72 1.47
N TYR A 114 -4.27 -9.94 0.23
CA TYR A 114 -4.80 -9.24 -0.94
C TYR A 114 -5.05 -10.18 -2.13
N THR A 115 -5.78 -9.66 -3.10
CA THR A 115 -5.99 -10.27 -4.42
C THR A 115 -5.68 -9.25 -5.50
N VAL A 116 -5.21 -9.72 -6.65
CA VAL A 116 -4.98 -8.87 -7.83
C VAL A 116 -6.20 -8.95 -8.72
N LYS A 117 -6.80 -7.81 -9.06
CA LYS A 117 -8.06 -7.75 -9.81
C LYS A 117 -8.02 -6.71 -10.93
N PRO A 118 -8.82 -6.88 -12.01
CA PRO A 118 -9.08 -5.81 -12.96
C PRO A 118 -9.67 -4.58 -12.27
N VAL A 119 -9.42 -3.38 -12.82
CA VAL A 119 -9.91 -2.11 -12.26
C VAL A 119 -11.42 -2.12 -11.99
N LYS A 120 -12.22 -2.73 -12.87
CA LYS A 120 -13.69 -2.80 -12.74
C LYS A 120 -14.18 -3.50 -11.47
N GLN A 121 -13.32 -4.34 -10.87
CA GLN A 121 -13.63 -5.10 -9.66
C GLN A 121 -13.03 -4.48 -8.39
N THR A 122 -12.41 -3.30 -8.51
CA THR A 122 -11.87 -2.57 -7.35
C THR A 122 -13.00 -1.87 -6.59
N PRO A 123 -12.89 -1.73 -5.25
CA PRO A 123 -13.89 -1.01 -4.46
C PRO A 123 -14.16 0.41 -4.97
N ALA A 124 -13.10 1.17 -5.30
CA ALA A 124 -13.22 2.54 -5.81
C ALA A 124 -14.01 2.60 -7.13
N TYR A 125 -13.71 1.73 -8.10
CA TYR A 125 -14.47 1.72 -9.35
C TYR A 125 -15.94 1.33 -9.12
N ARG A 126 -16.20 0.32 -8.29
CA ARG A 126 -17.58 -0.12 -7.99
C ARG A 126 -18.38 0.98 -7.29
N PHE A 127 -17.74 1.74 -6.41
CA PHE A 127 -18.36 2.91 -5.81
C PHE A 127 -18.76 3.95 -6.88
N LEU A 128 -17.87 4.30 -7.80
CA LEU A 128 -18.19 5.22 -8.89
C LEU A 128 -19.28 4.69 -9.83
N ALA A 129 -19.19 3.41 -10.20
CA ALA A 129 -20.07 2.82 -11.21
C ALA A 129 -21.48 2.46 -10.69
N THR A 130 -21.60 2.06 -9.43
CA THR A 130 -22.85 1.50 -8.88
C THR A 130 -23.22 2.05 -7.50
N GLY A 131 -22.44 2.96 -6.91
CA GLY A 131 -22.68 3.45 -5.55
C GLY A 131 -22.40 2.41 -4.46
N ASP A 132 -21.55 1.41 -4.68
CA ASP A 132 -21.24 0.37 -3.68
C ASP A 132 -20.55 0.94 -2.42
N GLU A 133 -21.35 1.23 -1.39
CA GLU A 133 -20.91 1.85 -0.14
C GLU A 133 -19.90 1.03 0.67
N LYS A 134 -19.65 -0.24 0.31
CA LYS A 134 -18.56 -1.04 0.93
C LYS A 134 -17.20 -0.35 0.79
N PHE A 135 -17.03 0.53 -0.19
CA PHE A 135 -15.85 1.36 -0.34
C PHE A 135 -15.63 2.33 0.84
N LEU A 136 -16.70 2.85 1.45
CA LEU A 136 -16.61 3.82 2.55
C LEU A 136 -15.86 3.24 3.76
N CYS A 137 -16.08 1.95 4.04
CA CYS A 137 -15.45 1.22 5.15
C CYS A 137 -14.23 0.38 4.71
N TYR A 138 -13.78 0.50 3.46
CA TYR A 138 -12.68 -0.31 2.94
C TYR A 138 -11.32 0.17 3.50
N GLU A 139 -10.54 -0.77 4.04
CA GLU A 139 -9.29 -0.48 4.75
C GLU A 139 -8.18 0.01 3.79
N GLN A 140 -7.88 1.31 3.83
CA GLN A 140 -6.85 1.95 3.00
C GLN A 140 -5.84 2.77 3.82
N LYS A 141 -4.61 2.91 3.32
CA LYS A 141 -3.68 3.95 3.79
C LYS A 141 -4.26 5.27 3.28
N SER A 142 -4.65 6.14 4.20
CA SER A 142 -5.12 7.49 3.92
C SER A 142 -4.31 8.49 4.73
N TYR A 143 -4.32 9.75 4.28
CA TYR A 143 -3.81 10.86 5.07
C TYR A 143 -4.74 11.12 6.25
N LEU A 144 -4.19 11.67 7.33
CA LEU A 144 -4.97 12.00 8.53
C LEU A 144 -6.15 12.92 8.17
N GLY A 145 -7.34 12.63 8.70
CA GLY A 145 -8.55 13.43 8.47
C GLY A 145 -9.21 13.25 7.10
N MET A 146 -8.69 12.41 6.22
CA MET A 146 -9.25 12.19 4.88
C MET A 146 -9.95 10.84 4.76
N ASN A 147 -11.26 10.85 4.50
CA ASN A 147 -12.00 9.61 4.25
C ASN A 147 -11.91 9.14 2.78
N ASN A 148 -12.28 7.88 2.55
CA ASN A 148 -12.17 7.26 1.22
C ASN A 148 -13.01 7.99 0.15
N LYS A 149 -14.21 8.47 0.50
CA LYS A 149 -15.11 9.15 -0.42
C LYS A 149 -14.53 10.49 -0.86
N GLU A 150 -14.13 11.32 0.09
CA GLU A 150 -13.50 12.63 -0.16
C GLU A 150 -12.27 12.47 -1.06
N ARG A 151 -11.39 11.53 -0.72
CA ARG A 151 -10.18 11.27 -1.53
C ARG A 151 -10.53 10.91 -2.97
N LEU A 152 -11.51 10.03 -3.17
CA LEU A 152 -11.92 9.61 -4.50
C LEU A 152 -12.59 10.73 -5.29
N VAL A 153 -13.46 11.50 -4.65
CA VAL A 153 -14.13 12.67 -5.26
C VAL A 153 -13.12 13.73 -5.66
N GLN A 154 -12.12 14.02 -4.81
CA GLN A 154 -11.03 14.94 -5.16
C GLN A 154 -10.23 14.45 -6.37
N VAL A 155 -9.94 13.15 -6.46
CA VAL A 155 -9.25 12.57 -7.62
C VAL A 155 -10.08 12.70 -8.90
N VAL A 156 -11.40 12.45 -8.82
CA VAL A 156 -12.31 12.61 -9.96
C VAL A 156 -12.34 14.07 -10.40
N ALA A 157 -12.60 15.00 -9.49
CA ALA A 157 -12.65 16.43 -9.79
C ALA A 157 -11.32 16.94 -10.38
N ASN A 158 -10.18 16.46 -9.88
CA ASN A 158 -8.87 16.83 -10.42
C ASN A 158 -8.68 16.34 -11.87
N ILE A 159 -9.12 15.12 -12.19
CA ILE A 159 -9.05 14.58 -13.56
C ILE A 159 -10.00 15.35 -14.49
N GLU A 160 -11.18 15.72 -14.00
CA GLU A 160 -12.16 16.47 -14.79
C GLU A 160 -11.70 17.89 -15.11
N ASN A 161 -11.12 18.58 -14.12
CA ASN A 161 -10.73 19.98 -14.27
C ASN A 161 -9.36 20.15 -14.97
N PHE A 162 -8.46 19.18 -14.85
CA PHE A 162 -7.06 19.34 -15.28
C PHE A 162 -6.52 18.20 -16.14
N GLY A 163 -7.30 17.14 -16.36
CA GLY A 163 -6.89 15.98 -17.13
C GLY A 163 -5.92 15.05 -16.41
N TYR A 164 -5.38 14.09 -17.16
CA TYR A 164 -4.37 13.14 -16.72
C TYR A 164 -3.32 12.95 -17.82
N PRO A 165 -2.02 12.86 -17.48
CA PRO A 165 -1.43 13.03 -16.15
C PRO A 165 -1.26 14.52 -15.80
N ARG A 166 -1.21 14.86 -14.51
CA ARG A 166 -0.97 16.23 -14.03
C ARG A 166 0.31 16.30 -13.20
N GLU A 167 1.18 17.28 -13.47
CA GLU A 167 2.39 17.57 -12.67
C GLU A 167 3.29 16.35 -12.43
N GLY A 168 3.42 15.47 -13.43
CA GLY A 168 4.21 14.24 -13.30
C GLY A 168 3.55 13.13 -12.48
N ARG A 169 2.35 13.34 -11.94
CA ARG A 169 1.58 12.34 -11.17
C ARG A 169 0.93 11.32 -12.10
N HIS A 170 1.74 10.39 -12.57
CA HIS A 170 1.31 9.23 -13.35
C HIS A 170 0.86 8.08 -12.44
N ILE A 171 0.08 7.16 -13.00
CA ILE A 171 -0.13 5.82 -12.44
C ILE A 171 1.20 5.06 -12.56
N ILE A 172 1.63 4.45 -11.46
CA ILE A 172 2.96 3.85 -11.35
C ILE A 172 2.86 2.32 -11.41
N LEU A 173 3.70 1.71 -12.24
CA LEU A 173 3.91 0.27 -12.38
C LEU A 173 5.37 -0.09 -12.10
N PHE A 174 5.64 -1.38 -11.87
CA PHE A 174 7.00 -1.92 -11.94
C PHE A 174 7.20 -2.65 -13.26
N LYS A 175 8.39 -2.55 -13.84
CA LYS A 175 8.71 -3.18 -15.13
C LYS A 175 8.37 -4.67 -15.12
N GLY A 176 7.73 -5.13 -16.20
CA GLY A 176 7.30 -6.52 -16.37
C GLY A 176 6.04 -6.89 -15.61
N GLN A 177 5.36 -5.94 -14.96
CA GLN A 177 4.14 -6.18 -14.20
C GLN A 177 3.04 -5.21 -14.61
N SER A 178 1.85 -5.73 -14.89
CA SER A 178 0.66 -4.90 -15.13
C SER A 178 -0.07 -4.53 -13.84
N ILE A 179 0.64 -4.47 -12.70
CA ILE A 179 0.03 -4.22 -11.39
C ILE A 179 0.31 -2.78 -10.96
N VAL A 180 -0.77 -2.03 -10.71
CA VAL A 180 -0.73 -0.67 -10.19
C VAL A 180 -0.14 -0.64 -8.79
N ARG A 181 0.95 0.10 -8.65
CA ARG A 181 1.68 0.36 -7.40
C ARG A 181 1.22 1.65 -6.75
N ASP A 182 0.97 2.66 -7.56
CA ASP A 182 0.35 3.93 -7.14
C ASP A 182 -0.65 4.42 -8.20
N GLY A 183 -1.69 5.12 -7.76
CA GLY A 183 -2.71 5.70 -8.64
C GLY A 183 -3.95 4.83 -8.88
N GLN A 184 -4.28 3.89 -7.99
CA GLN A 184 -5.48 3.04 -8.17
C GLN A 184 -6.79 3.85 -8.27
N HIS A 185 -6.94 4.93 -7.49
CA HIS A 185 -8.11 5.82 -7.59
C HIS A 185 -8.13 6.58 -8.92
N ARG A 186 -6.97 7.04 -9.41
CA ARG A 186 -6.83 7.67 -10.73
C ARG A 186 -7.25 6.70 -11.83
N LEU A 187 -6.79 5.45 -11.77
CA LEU A 187 -7.17 4.42 -12.74
C LEU A 187 -8.68 4.14 -12.70
N ALA A 188 -9.28 4.05 -11.51
CA ALA A 188 -10.72 3.85 -11.36
C ALA A 188 -11.54 5.01 -11.95
N ALA A 189 -11.14 6.25 -11.68
CA ALA A 189 -11.78 7.46 -12.21
C ALA A 189 -11.67 7.52 -13.75
N LEU A 190 -10.46 7.33 -14.30
CA LEU A 190 -10.25 7.30 -15.76
C LEU A 190 -11.09 6.21 -16.42
N ARG A 191 -11.12 5.00 -15.84
CA ARG A 191 -11.91 3.89 -16.39
C ARG A 191 -13.41 4.15 -16.37
N HIS A 192 -13.90 4.78 -15.30
CA HIS A 192 -15.30 5.11 -15.14
C HIS A 192 -15.73 6.19 -16.15
N ARG A 193 -14.89 7.21 -16.33
CA ARG A 193 -15.22 8.38 -17.16
C ARG A 193 -15.04 8.15 -18.65
N TYR A 194 -13.94 7.52 -19.06
CA TYR A 194 -13.51 7.46 -20.46
C TYR A 194 -13.54 6.05 -21.05
N GLY A 195 -13.88 5.04 -20.26
CA GLY A 195 -13.88 3.66 -20.73
C GLY A 195 -12.47 3.07 -20.80
N ASN A 196 -12.29 2.07 -21.67
CA ASN A 196 -10.97 1.50 -21.91
C ASN A 196 -10.22 2.33 -22.96
N MET A 197 -9.24 3.10 -22.52
CA MET A 197 -8.37 3.89 -23.40
C MET A 197 -6.90 3.62 -23.08
N LYS A 198 -6.00 4.01 -23.98
CA LYS A 198 -4.56 4.06 -23.69
C LYS A 198 -4.28 5.29 -22.83
N ILE A 199 -3.43 5.10 -21.82
CA ILE A 199 -2.97 6.15 -20.93
C ILE A 199 -1.45 6.04 -20.72
N PRO A 200 -0.75 7.18 -20.53
CA PRO A 200 0.64 7.16 -20.11
C PRO A 200 0.72 6.67 -18.66
N VAL A 201 1.55 5.67 -18.42
CA VAL A 201 1.88 5.16 -17.09
C VAL A 201 3.38 5.25 -16.88
N MET A 202 3.77 5.44 -15.63
CA MET A 202 5.18 5.53 -15.25
C MET A 202 5.66 4.16 -14.77
N VAL A 203 6.74 3.67 -15.37
CA VAL A 203 7.26 2.33 -15.14
C VAL A 203 8.60 2.42 -14.44
N PHE A 204 8.65 1.96 -13.19
CA PHE A 204 9.88 1.85 -12.43
C PHE A 204 10.62 0.57 -12.84
N ARG A 205 11.87 0.73 -13.27
CA ARG A 205 12.77 -0.35 -13.65
C ARG A 205 13.77 -0.59 -12.52
N PHE A 206 13.65 -1.74 -11.86
CA PHE A 206 14.61 -2.15 -10.85
C PHE A 206 15.58 -3.18 -11.41
N SER A 207 16.81 -3.19 -10.90
CA SER A 207 17.79 -4.22 -11.21
C SER A 207 17.30 -5.60 -10.79
N PRO A 208 17.79 -6.69 -11.41
CA PRO A 208 17.45 -8.06 -11.01
C PRO A 208 17.78 -8.41 -9.56
N LYS A 209 18.68 -7.64 -8.92
CA LYS A 209 19.03 -7.79 -7.50
C LYS A 209 17.89 -7.38 -6.56
N ALA A 210 16.93 -6.59 -7.06
CA ALA A 210 15.77 -6.19 -6.28
C ALA A 210 14.81 -7.36 -6.07
N THR A 211 14.69 -7.85 -4.84
CA THR A 211 13.62 -8.80 -4.48
C THR A 211 12.29 -8.07 -4.38
N THR A 212 11.51 -8.05 -5.47
CA THR A 212 10.15 -7.52 -5.41
C THR A 212 9.27 -8.44 -4.55
N HIS A 213 8.83 -7.96 -3.38
CA HIS A 213 8.10 -8.77 -2.39
C HIS A 213 6.68 -9.18 -2.81
N LEU A 214 6.14 -8.58 -3.87
CA LEU A 214 4.80 -8.92 -4.36
C LEU A 214 4.89 -10.12 -5.30
N LYS A 215 5.16 -11.30 -4.72
CA LYS A 215 4.83 -12.56 -5.39
C LYS A 215 3.30 -12.59 -5.50
N PRO A 216 2.72 -12.80 -6.70
CA PRO A 216 1.28 -13.01 -6.81
C PRO A 216 0.95 -14.13 -5.82
N TRP A 217 0.00 -13.87 -4.94
CA TRP A 217 -0.41 -14.83 -3.94
C TRP A 217 -0.93 -16.06 -4.67
N GLN A 218 -0.08 -17.07 -4.82
CA GLN A 218 -0.49 -18.38 -5.29
C GLN A 218 -1.49 -18.92 -4.27
N PRO A 219 -2.52 -19.67 -4.67
CA PRO A 219 -3.65 -20.07 -3.85
C PRO A 219 -3.28 -21.14 -2.79
N TYR A 220 -2.12 -21.03 -2.14
CA TYR A 220 -1.68 -21.93 -1.08
C TYR A 220 -2.56 -21.83 0.16
N ILE A 221 -3.25 -20.71 0.40
CA ILE A 221 -4.28 -20.67 1.45
C ILE A 221 -5.51 -21.49 1.07
N GLY A 222 -5.81 -21.66 -0.22
CA GLY A 222 -6.78 -22.67 -0.65
C GLY A 222 -6.37 -24.07 -0.19
N ILE A 223 -5.07 -24.37 -0.25
CA ILE A 223 -4.50 -25.65 0.23
C ILE A 223 -4.50 -25.70 1.76
N VAL A 224 -4.07 -24.66 2.47
CA VAL A 224 -4.04 -24.62 3.94
C VAL A 224 -5.45 -24.67 4.54
N PHE A 225 -6.43 -23.96 3.98
CA PHE A 225 -7.84 -24.06 4.42
C PHE A 225 -8.46 -25.40 4.03
N ARG A 226 -8.10 -25.99 2.88
CA ARG A 226 -8.58 -27.31 2.47
C ARG A 226 -7.99 -28.40 3.37
N LEU A 227 -6.70 -28.31 3.72
CA LEU A 227 -6.04 -29.17 4.71
C LEU A 227 -6.64 -28.96 6.12
N GLY A 228 -6.87 -27.71 6.52
CA GLY A 228 -7.53 -27.37 7.79
C GLY A 228 -8.94 -27.95 7.89
N ARG A 229 -9.73 -27.90 6.81
CA ARG A 229 -11.06 -28.56 6.72
C ARG A 229 -10.97 -30.08 6.77
N ILE A 230 -9.97 -30.67 6.11
CA ILE A 230 -9.74 -32.14 6.15
C ILE A 230 -9.33 -32.59 7.55
N CYS A 231 -8.45 -31.84 8.23
CA CYS A 231 -8.05 -32.13 9.61
C CYS A 231 -9.23 -31.93 10.57
N GLY A 232 -9.98 -30.82 10.44
CA GLY A 232 -11.16 -30.56 11.26
C GLY A 232 -12.26 -31.61 11.09
N SER A 233 -12.52 -32.06 9.86
CA SER A 233 -13.53 -33.11 9.61
C SER A 233 -13.09 -34.48 10.14
N ARG A 234 -11.80 -34.82 10.03
CA ARG A 234 -11.23 -36.04 10.63
C ARG A 234 -11.28 -36.02 12.15
N MET A 235 -11.00 -34.88 12.77
CA MET A 235 -11.04 -34.73 14.22
C MET A 235 -12.47 -34.80 14.76
N ASN A 236 -13.43 -34.16 14.09
CA ASN A 236 -14.85 -34.25 14.43
C ASN A 236 -15.40 -35.69 14.26
N ASN A 237 -14.97 -36.41 13.22
CA ASN A 237 -15.34 -37.82 13.04
C ASN A 237 -14.72 -38.76 14.10
N ARG A 238 -13.50 -38.48 14.57
CA ARG A 238 -12.90 -39.20 15.70
C ARG A 238 -13.64 -38.94 17.01
N LEU A 239 -13.99 -37.69 17.31
CA LEU A 239 -14.76 -37.33 18.49
C LEU A 239 -16.15 -37.96 18.49
N LYS A 240 -16.84 -38.02 17.34
CA LYS A 240 -18.12 -38.72 17.21
C LYS A 240 -18.01 -40.23 17.42
N LYS A 241 -16.92 -40.88 16.97
CA LYS A 241 -16.67 -42.31 17.24
C LYS A 241 -16.40 -42.57 18.72
N ILE A 242 -15.62 -41.72 19.38
CA ILE A 242 -15.35 -41.82 20.83
C ILE A 242 -16.66 -41.66 21.62
N ASN A 243 -17.47 -40.65 21.32
CA ASN A 243 -18.77 -40.46 21.98
C ASN A 243 -19.76 -41.61 21.75
N LYS A 244 -19.65 -42.35 20.64
CA LYS A 244 -20.48 -43.54 20.39
C LYS A 244 -20.00 -44.74 21.20
N PHE A 245 -18.69 -44.86 21.41
CA PHE A 245 -18.09 -45.91 22.24
C PHE A 245 -18.49 -45.75 23.72
N PHE A 246 -18.53 -44.52 24.24
CA PHE A 246 -18.95 -44.23 25.62
C PHE A 246 -20.47 -44.23 25.87
N LYS A 247 -21.30 -44.35 24.82
CA LYS A 247 -22.77 -44.41 24.93
C LYS A 247 -23.36 -45.79 24.64
N SER A 248 -22.51 -46.81 24.47
CA SER A 248 -22.99 -48.19 24.33
C SER A 248 -23.08 -48.78 25.74
N PRO A 249 -24.29 -49.15 26.23
CA PRO A 249 -24.39 -49.86 27.50
C PRO A 249 -23.73 -51.26 27.36
N PRO A 250 -23.25 -51.84 28.47
CA PRO A 250 -22.57 -53.14 28.48
C PRO A 250 -23.43 -54.27 27.93
#